data_AF-A0A202D7Q9-F1
#
_entry.id   AF-A0A202D7Q9-F1
#
_cell.length_a   1.000
_cell.length_b   1.000
_cell.length_c   1.000
_cell.angle_alpha   90.00
_cell.angle_beta   90.00
_cell.angle_gamma   90.00
#
_symmetry.space_group_name_H-M   'P 1'
#
loop_
_entity.id
_entity.type
_entity.pdbx_description
1 polymer ?
#
loop_
_entity_poly.entity_id
_entity_poly.type
_entity_poly.pdbx_seq_one_letter_code
_entity_poly.pdbx_strand_id
1 'polypeptide(L)'
;MKNFTHYLSAHCESGALSSLLKNRGCDISETLLFGISGSLFFVHFPFVKLYDIPLTSYRDFPRKIIKRSANRLDFKMEFKKYKDSNFAMDDLDRLIDVHGSVGLQTSVYWLGYFPPKMRFHFNGHNIIVYGKKHGEYMISDPVFDKPVLCSREDLKRARFGKGIFAPKGTLYYPLSLPDKKLINSSIWKGIDHTCKRMLYIYLPYFGYRGIRFLGESIIQWPKKLKSEKKVRAYIG
;
A
#
# COMPACT_ATOMS: atom_id res chain seq x y z
N MET A 1 -1.00 22.20 17.65
CA MET A 1 -0.89 20.95 16.86
C MET A 1 -2.28 20.64 16.30
N LYS A 2 -2.43 20.43 14.99
CA LYS A 2 -3.71 19.91 14.45
C LYS A 2 -3.94 18.53 15.06
N ASN A 3 -5.16 18.24 15.50
CA ASN A 3 -5.52 16.92 16.04
C ASN A 3 -5.45 15.90 14.90
N PHE A 4 -4.36 15.12 14.82
CA PHE A 4 -4.28 13.97 13.94
C PHE A 4 -4.92 12.77 14.63
N THR A 5 -5.85 12.11 13.95
CA THR A 5 -6.49 10.87 14.39
C THR A 5 -5.85 9.69 13.68
N HIS A 6 -5.37 8.73 14.48
CA HIS A 6 -4.87 7.45 14.00
C HIS A 6 -6.04 6.53 13.64
N TYR A 7 -5.94 5.86 12.49
CA TYR A 7 -6.93 4.91 12.01
C TYR A 7 -6.25 3.60 11.64
N LEU A 8 -6.79 2.50 12.17
CA LEU A 8 -6.45 1.16 11.72
C LEU A 8 -7.03 0.90 10.32
N SER A 9 -6.34 0.08 9.55
CA SER A 9 -6.74 -0.26 8.19
C SER A 9 -6.24 -1.65 7.82
N ALA A 10 -6.97 -2.34 6.94
CA ALA A 10 -6.59 -3.66 6.47
C ALA A 10 -5.37 -3.63 5.53
N HIS A 11 -5.20 -2.55 4.75
CA HIS A 11 -4.08 -2.42 3.83
C HIS A 11 -3.38 -1.07 3.96
N CYS A 12 -2.04 -1.13 3.98
CA CYS A 12 -1.22 0.05 4.21
C CYS A 12 -1.43 1.18 3.19
N GLU A 13 -1.59 0.87 1.90
CA GLU A 13 -1.73 1.90 0.86
C GLU A 13 -3.10 2.61 0.91
N SER A 14 -4.21 1.87 0.88
CA SER A 14 -5.56 2.44 0.96
C SER A 14 -5.84 3.06 2.32
N GLY A 15 -5.32 2.45 3.40
CA GLY A 15 -5.39 2.96 4.76
C GLY A 15 -4.70 4.30 4.91
N ALA A 16 -3.47 4.42 4.40
CA ALA A 16 -2.75 5.68 4.40
C ALA A 16 -3.50 6.77 3.62
N LEU A 17 -4.07 6.45 2.44
CA LEU A 17 -4.88 7.43 1.70
C LEU A 17 -6.13 7.84 2.47
N SER A 18 -6.89 6.88 3.02
CA SER A 18 -8.10 7.16 3.80
C SER A 18 -7.77 8.06 5.00
N SER A 19 -6.73 7.73 5.75
CA SER A 19 -6.31 8.50 6.93
C SER A 19 -5.84 9.91 6.56
N LEU A 20 -5.07 10.09 5.47
CA LEU A 20 -4.68 11.42 4.99
C LEU A 20 -5.89 12.30 4.62
N LEU A 21 -6.92 11.70 4.00
CA LEU A 21 -8.15 12.40 3.60
C LEU A 21 -9.04 12.73 4.80
N LYS A 22 -9.23 11.78 5.72
CA LYS A 22 -10.01 11.95 6.96
C LYS A 22 -9.44 13.05 7.83
N ASN A 23 -8.12 13.06 8.04
CA ASN A 23 -7.41 14.09 8.80
C ASN A 23 -7.45 15.48 8.15
N ARG A 24 -7.99 15.60 6.93
CA ARG A 24 -8.24 16.87 6.24
C ARG A 24 -9.74 17.17 6.06
N GLY A 25 -10.61 16.50 6.82
CA GLY A 25 -12.06 16.74 6.83
C GLY A 25 -12.84 16.00 5.74
N CYS A 26 -12.20 15.11 4.99
CA CYS A 26 -12.88 14.28 4.00
C CYS A 26 -13.08 12.85 4.54
N ASP A 27 -14.22 12.64 5.19
CA ASP A 27 -14.56 11.32 5.75
C ASP A 27 -14.92 10.30 4.66
N ILE A 28 -13.89 9.62 4.15
CA ILE A 28 -14.00 8.53 3.18
C ILE A 28 -13.27 7.31 3.75
N SER A 29 -13.99 6.19 3.90
CA SER A 29 -13.42 4.95 4.43
C SER A 29 -12.40 4.31 3.49
N GLU A 30 -11.52 3.48 4.06
CA GLU A 30 -10.60 2.63 3.30
C GLU A 30 -11.35 1.75 2.29
N THR A 31 -12.44 1.11 2.74
CA THR A 31 -13.24 0.19 1.92
C THR A 31 -13.87 0.89 0.72
N LEU A 32 -14.36 2.13 0.91
CA LEU A 32 -14.93 2.94 -0.16
C LEU A 32 -13.85 3.33 -1.18
N LEU A 33 -12.67 3.78 -0.74
CA LEU A 33 -11.55 4.07 -1.65
C LEU A 33 -11.09 2.82 -2.40
N PHE A 34 -11.01 1.68 -1.73
CA PHE A 34 -10.64 0.42 -2.35
C PHE A 34 -11.66 0.01 -3.43
N GLY A 35 -12.96 0.07 -3.13
CA GLY A 35 -14.03 -0.20 -4.08
C GLY A 35 -14.04 0.79 -5.26
N ILE A 36 -13.97 2.09 -4.98
CA ILE A 36 -13.87 3.15 -6.00
C ILE A 36 -12.66 2.94 -6.89
N SER A 37 -11.53 2.47 -6.37
CA SER A 37 -10.34 2.22 -7.21
C SER A 37 -10.49 0.99 -8.13
N GLY A 38 -11.46 0.11 -7.88
CA GLY A 38 -11.65 -1.15 -8.61
C GLY A 38 -10.44 -2.07 -8.48
N SER A 39 -9.82 -2.11 -7.29
CA SER A 39 -8.55 -2.81 -7.07
C SER A 39 -8.69 -4.26 -6.64
N LEU A 40 -9.92 -4.75 -6.41
CA LEU A 40 -10.18 -6.17 -6.25
C LEU A 40 -9.87 -6.88 -7.57
N PHE A 41 -8.80 -7.67 -7.58
CA PHE A 41 -8.37 -8.36 -8.79
C PHE A 41 -7.48 -9.54 -8.47
N PHE A 42 -7.77 -10.68 -9.09
CA PHE A 42 -6.97 -11.89 -8.90
C PHE A 42 -6.00 -12.13 -10.06
N VAL A 43 -4.75 -12.46 -9.74
CA VAL A 43 -3.78 -13.04 -10.68
C VAL A 43 -2.99 -14.17 -10.04
N HIS A 44 -2.70 -15.21 -10.83
CA HIS A 44 -1.76 -16.26 -10.46
C HIS A 44 -0.87 -16.60 -11.66
N PHE A 45 0.41 -16.26 -11.58
CA PHE A 45 1.40 -16.55 -12.62
C PHE A 45 2.41 -17.60 -12.14
N PRO A 46 2.28 -18.87 -12.56
CA PRO A 46 3.16 -19.95 -12.10
C PRO A 46 4.61 -19.80 -12.57
N PHE A 47 4.83 -19.04 -13.65
CA PHE A 47 6.14 -18.81 -14.28
C PHE A 47 6.83 -17.53 -13.80
N VAL A 48 6.13 -16.63 -13.09
CA VAL A 48 6.73 -15.44 -12.48
C VAL A 48 6.95 -15.73 -11.01
N LYS A 49 8.21 -15.70 -10.54
CA LYS A 49 8.55 -15.99 -9.14
C LYS A 49 8.98 -14.73 -8.41
N LEU A 50 8.47 -14.57 -7.20
CA LEU A 50 8.94 -13.58 -6.23
C LEU A 50 9.39 -14.35 -4.99
N TYR A 51 10.67 -14.24 -4.62
CA TYR A 51 11.28 -15.05 -3.54
C TYR A 51 11.06 -16.56 -3.74
N ASP A 52 11.29 -17.05 -4.97
CA ASP A 52 11.10 -18.45 -5.39
C ASP A 52 9.67 -19.02 -5.32
N ILE A 53 8.70 -18.19 -4.95
CA ILE A 53 7.27 -18.54 -4.86
C ILE A 53 6.54 -17.98 -6.10
N PRO A 54 5.64 -18.75 -6.73
CA PRO A 54 4.76 -18.25 -7.79
C PRO A 54 4.03 -16.97 -7.40
N LEU A 55 3.98 -16.00 -8.31
CA LEU A 55 3.30 -14.75 -8.08
C LEU A 55 1.79 -14.95 -8.04
N THR A 56 1.21 -14.85 -6.85
CA THR A 56 -0.24 -14.77 -6.63
C THR A 56 -0.56 -13.42 -6.01
N SER A 57 -1.53 -12.70 -6.57
CA SER A 57 -2.03 -11.45 -5.99
C SER A 57 -3.55 -11.43 -6.03
N TYR A 58 -4.12 -10.92 -4.93
CA TYR A 58 -5.57 -10.78 -4.72
C TYR A 58 -6.04 -9.33 -4.91
N ARG A 59 -5.13 -8.44 -5.34
CA ARG A 59 -5.39 -7.04 -5.62
C ARG A 59 -4.49 -6.51 -6.73
N ASP A 60 -4.82 -5.32 -7.22
CA ASP A 60 -4.02 -4.63 -8.23
C ASP A 60 -2.65 -4.18 -7.70
N PHE A 61 -1.75 -3.83 -8.62
CA PHE A 61 -0.40 -3.38 -8.31
C PHE A 61 -0.37 -2.15 -7.38
N PRO A 62 0.67 -2.01 -6.54
CA PRO A 62 0.84 -0.85 -5.68
C PRO A 62 0.76 0.48 -6.44
N ARG A 63 0.30 1.54 -5.77
CA ARG A 63 0.06 2.91 -6.28
C ARG A 63 -1.17 3.05 -7.17
N LYS A 64 -1.72 1.97 -7.73
CA LYS A 64 -2.91 2.06 -8.59
C LYS A 64 -4.16 2.43 -7.79
N ILE A 65 -4.24 2.00 -6.52
CA ILE A 65 -5.34 2.37 -5.64
C ILE A 65 -5.37 3.89 -5.51
N ILE A 66 -4.26 4.51 -5.10
CA ILE A 66 -4.21 5.96 -4.91
C ILE A 66 -4.50 6.72 -6.21
N LYS A 67 -3.84 6.34 -7.31
CA LYS A 67 -3.99 7.04 -8.59
C LYS A 67 -5.42 6.95 -9.14
N ARG A 68 -6.08 5.79 -9.05
CA ARG A 68 -7.45 5.64 -9.55
C ARG A 68 -8.47 6.32 -8.64
N SER A 69 -8.29 6.25 -7.33
CA SER A 69 -9.15 7.00 -6.40
C SER A 69 -9.03 8.50 -6.66
N ALA A 70 -7.80 9.02 -6.80
CA ALA A 70 -7.52 10.40 -7.19
C ALA A 70 -8.24 10.81 -8.48
N ASN A 71 -8.10 10.00 -9.54
CA ASN A 71 -8.73 10.30 -10.82
C ASN A 71 -10.27 10.22 -10.78
N ARG A 72 -10.85 9.24 -10.08
CA ARG A 72 -12.31 9.03 -10.08
C ARG A 72 -13.04 10.06 -9.20
N LEU A 73 -12.43 10.45 -8.10
CA LEU A 73 -12.97 11.45 -7.16
C LEU A 73 -12.45 12.86 -7.43
N ASP A 74 -11.78 13.07 -8.57
CA ASP A 74 -11.24 14.35 -9.04
C ASP A 74 -10.44 15.14 -7.99
N PHE A 75 -9.42 14.49 -7.42
CA PHE A 75 -8.46 15.16 -6.55
C PHE A 75 -7.02 14.88 -6.96
N LYS A 76 -6.14 15.81 -6.62
CA LYS A 76 -4.73 15.77 -6.99
C LYS A 76 -3.89 15.19 -5.85
N MET A 77 -3.02 14.25 -6.22
CA MET A 77 -2.01 13.67 -5.33
C MET A 77 -0.62 14.04 -5.85
N GLU A 78 0.22 14.54 -4.98
CA GLU A 78 1.64 14.74 -5.27
C GLU A 78 2.43 13.48 -4.90
N PHE A 79 3.40 13.09 -5.73
CA PHE A 79 4.31 11.99 -5.45
C PHE A 79 5.74 12.40 -5.74
N LYS A 80 6.59 12.42 -4.73
CA LYS A 80 8.00 12.79 -4.85
C LYS A 80 8.89 11.59 -4.61
N LYS A 81 10.01 11.53 -5.34
CA LYS A 81 11.10 10.56 -5.16
C LYS A 81 12.41 11.32 -5.06
N TYR A 82 13.38 10.73 -4.37
CA TYR A 82 14.63 11.41 -4.07
C TYR A 82 15.82 10.51 -4.36
N LYS A 83 16.92 11.14 -4.75
CA LYS A 83 18.24 10.50 -4.84
C LYS A 83 19.06 10.75 -3.57
N ASP A 84 19.00 11.98 -3.05
CA ASP A 84 19.66 12.37 -1.81
C ASP A 84 18.76 12.11 -0.59
N SER A 85 19.31 11.42 0.40
CA SER A 85 18.57 11.00 1.58
C SER A 85 18.48 12.07 2.66
N ASN A 86 19.41 13.02 2.73
CA ASN A 86 19.33 14.16 3.66
C ASN A 86 18.25 15.13 3.19
N PHE A 87 18.33 15.54 1.92
CA PHE A 87 17.35 16.42 1.30
C PHE A 87 15.92 15.85 1.39
N ALA A 88 15.77 14.55 1.23
CA ALA A 88 14.47 13.90 1.37
C ALA A 88 13.88 14.00 2.80
N MET A 89 14.73 14.02 3.84
CA MET A 89 14.29 14.21 5.23
C MET A 89 13.97 15.67 5.52
N ASP A 90 14.76 16.61 4.99
CA ASP A 90 14.49 18.05 5.17
C ASP A 90 13.20 18.47 4.44
N ASP A 91 12.95 17.95 3.24
CA ASP A 91 11.70 18.19 2.53
C ASP A 91 10.50 17.51 3.21
N LEU A 92 10.70 16.36 3.87
CA LEU A 92 9.67 15.74 4.70
C LEU A 92 9.29 16.65 5.87
N ASP A 93 10.27 17.20 6.58
CA ASP A 93 10.05 18.14 7.69
C ASP A 93 9.18 19.32 7.22
N ARG A 94 9.60 19.97 6.13
CA ARG A 94 8.84 21.08 5.52
C ARG A 94 7.41 20.69 5.12
N LEU A 95 7.22 19.51 4.53
CA LEU A 95 5.90 19.07 4.07
C LEU A 95 4.95 18.71 5.21
N ILE A 96 5.46 18.21 6.33
CA ILE A 96 4.65 17.98 7.54
C ILE A 96 4.13 19.31 8.07
N ASP A 97 4.97 20.35 8.13
CA ASP A 97 4.56 21.68 8.58
C ASP A 97 3.49 22.29 7.69
N VAL A 98 3.62 22.14 6.36
CA VAL A 98 2.68 22.71 5.39
C VAL A 98 1.37 21.91 5.32
N HIS A 99 1.45 20.57 5.27
CA HIS A 99 0.28 19.73 4.97
C HIS A 99 -0.34 19.06 6.18
N GLY A 100 0.34 19.08 7.34
CA GLY A 100 -0.06 18.45 8.59
C GLY A 100 0.24 16.95 8.66
N SER A 101 0.18 16.24 7.53
CA SER A 101 0.61 14.85 7.44
C SER A 101 1.02 14.46 6.02
N VAL A 102 1.93 13.49 5.92
CA VAL A 102 2.55 13.04 4.66
C VAL A 102 2.61 11.51 4.67
N GLY A 103 2.17 10.88 3.58
CA GLY A 103 2.32 9.45 3.36
C GLY A 103 3.73 9.12 2.86
N LEU A 104 4.31 8.03 3.35
CA LEU A 104 5.61 7.52 2.95
C LEU A 104 5.51 6.08 2.48
N GLN A 105 6.32 5.72 1.48
CA GLN A 105 6.66 4.33 1.23
C GLN A 105 7.96 3.99 1.97
N THR A 106 7.98 2.88 2.71
CA THR A 106 9.10 2.48 3.56
C THR A 106 9.38 0.98 3.49
N SER A 107 10.55 0.61 3.99
CA SER A 107 10.97 -0.76 4.25
C SER A 107 10.70 -1.14 5.70
N VAL A 108 9.88 -2.17 5.95
CA VAL A 108 9.58 -2.69 7.31
C VAL A 108 10.84 -3.03 8.07
N TYR A 109 11.83 -3.63 7.39
CA TYR A 109 13.08 -4.06 8.00
C TYR A 109 13.82 -2.97 8.82
N TRP A 110 13.72 -1.71 8.42
CA TRP A 110 14.48 -0.60 9.03
C TRP A 110 13.66 0.23 10.01
N LEU A 111 12.37 -0.09 10.20
CA LEU A 111 11.51 0.63 11.13
C LEU A 111 11.78 0.15 12.57
N GLY A 112 12.45 0.99 13.35
CA GLY A 112 12.94 0.65 14.70
C GLY A 112 11.85 0.26 15.71
N TYR A 113 10.61 0.68 15.50
CA TYR A 113 9.48 0.34 16.35
C TYR A 113 8.91 -1.07 16.09
N PHE A 114 9.26 -1.72 14.97
CA PHE A 114 8.92 -3.13 14.77
C PHE A 114 9.81 -4.02 15.65
N PRO A 115 9.26 -5.07 16.30
CA PRO A 115 10.07 -6.08 16.97
C PRO A 115 11.03 -6.76 15.98
N PRO A 116 12.27 -7.11 16.38
CA PRO A 116 13.25 -7.72 15.46
C PRO A 116 12.72 -8.94 14.69
N LYS A 117 11.88 -9.77 15.33
CA LYS A 117 11.27 -10.96 14.70
C LYS A 117 10.25 -10.63 13.60
N MET A 118 9.73 -9.41 13.56
CA MET A 118 8.76 -8.93 12.57
C MET A 118 9.43 -8.07 11.47
N ARG A 119 10.75 -7.86 11.54
CA ARG A 119 11.50 -7.08 10.54
C ARG A 119 11.92 -7.97 9.39
N PHE A 120 11.09 -8.05 8.35
CA PHE A 120 11.42 -8.72 7.09
C PHE A 120 11.66 -7.69 5.98
N HIS A 121 12.41 -8.09 4.95
CA HIS A 121 12.73 -7.23 3.80
C HIS A 121 11.49 -7.03 2.91
N PHE A 122 10.71 -6.00 3.23
CA PHE A 122 9.55 -5.59 2.47
C PHE A 122 9.54 -4.07 2.27
N ASN A 123 9.82 -3.65 1.03
CA ASN A 123 9.97 -2.24 0.63
C ASN A 123 8.64 -1.56 0.22
N GLY A 124 7.51 -2.24 0.40
CA GLY A 124 6.19 -1.78 -0.06
C GLY A 124 5.28 -1.23 1.05
N HIS A 125 5.81 -0.99 2.25
CA HIS A 125 4.99 -0.59 3.39
C HIS A 125 4.65 0.90 3.30
N ASN A 126 3.40 1.26 3.62
CA ASN A 126 2.95 2.64 3.57
C ASN A 126 2.55 3.10 4.97
N ILE A 127 3.11 4.22 5.39
CA ILE A 127 2.88 4.82 6.70
C ILE A 127 2.58 6.31 6.54
N ILE A 128 2.05 6.95 7.58
CA ILE A 128 1.87 8.40 7.63
C ILE A 128 2.78 8.99 8.69
N VAL A 129 3.50 10.04 8.34
CA VAL A 129 4.18 10.91 9.31
C VAL A 129 3.33 12.16 9.48
N TYR A 130 3.01 12.51 10.73
CA TYR A 130 2.08 13.62 11.03
C TYR A 130 2.64 14.66 12.00
N GLY A 131 3.89 14.51 12.42
CA GLY A 131 4.50 15.44 13.34
C GLY A 131 5.87 14.97 13.82
N LYS A 132 6.47 15.77 14.69
CA LYS A 132 7.71 15.45 15.41
C LYS A 132 7.54 15.75 16.89
N LYS A 133 8.11 14.91 17.74
CA LYS A 133 8.12 15.06 19.19
C LYS A 133 9.51 14.69 19.71
N HIS A 134 10.16 15.62 20.41
CA HIS A 134 11.51 15.44 20.97
C HIS A 134 12.55 14.93 19.95
N GLY A 135 12.50 15.42 18.71
CA GLY A 135 13.43 15.03 17.65
C GLY A 135 13.05 13.74 16.90
N GLU A 136 12.08 12.98 17.38
CA GLU A 136 11.56 11.79 16.72
C GLU A 136 10.32 12.08 15.87
N TYR A 137 10.09 11.27 14.85
CA TYR A 137 8.91 11.37 14.00
C TYR A 137 7.72 10.64 14.61
N MET A 138 6.57 11.31 14.62
CA MET A 138 5.30 10.72 15.02
C MET A 138 4.66 10.04 13.81
N ILE A 139 4.47 8.73 13.91
CA ILE A 139 4.04 7.86 12.82
C ILE A 139 2.69 7.24 13.15
N SER A 140 1.80 7.30 12.16
CA SER A 140 0.59 6.48 12.09
C SER A 140 0.85 5.34 11.14
N ASP A 141 1.14 4.17 11.71
CA ASP A 141 1.38 2.93 10.97
C ASP A 141 0.14 2.03 11.10
N PRO A 142 -0.50 1.63 9.99
CA PRO A 142 -1.74 0.86 10.03
C PRO A 142 -1.63 -0.55 10.63
N VAL A 143 -0.40 -1.04 10.88
CA VAL A 143 -0.15 -2.33 11.54
C VAL A 143 -0.28 -2.23 13.07
N PHE A 144 -0.16 -1.04 13.66
CA PHE A 144 -0.19 -0.83 15.11
C PHE A 144 -1.50 -0.17 15.53
N ASP A 145 -1.99 -0.48 16.72
CA ASP A 145 -3.21 0.07 17.31
C ASP A 145 -3.09 1.54 17.74
N LYS A 146 -1.85 1.99 17.98
CA LYS A 146 -1.52 3.34 18.44
C LYS A 146 -0.41 3.94 17.59
N PRO A 147 -0.33 5.29 17.53
CA PRO A 147 0.82 5.96 16.95
C PRO A 147 2.13 5.54 17.60
N VAL A 148 3.19 5.49 16.81
CA VAL A 148 4.54 5.11 17.23
C VAL A 148 5.52 6.25 16.97
N LEU A 149 6.65 6.21 17.66
CA LEU A 149 7.78 7.11 17.42
C LEU A 149 8.86 6.39 16.60
N CYS A 150 9.57 7.15 15.77
CA CYS A 150 10.70 6.64 15.00
C CYS A 150 11.80 7.69 14.90
N SER A 151 13.03 7.26 15.18
CA SER A 151 14.21 8.10 15.03
C SER A 151 14.40 8.57 13.58
N ARG A 152 15.10 9.69 13.40
CA ARG A 152 15.41 10.22 12.07
C ARG A 152 16.25 9.23 11.27
N GLU A 153 17.18 8.56 11.92
CA GLU A 153 18.11 7.58 11.35
C GLU A 153 17.36 6.34 10.84
N ASP A 154 16.46 5.78 11.64
CA ASP A 154 15.65 4.62 11.25
C ASP A 154 14.71 4.96 10.11
N LEU A 155 14.00 6.08 10.21
CA LEU A 155 13.09 6.51 9.15
C LEU A 155 13.85 6.78 7.84
N LYS A 156 15.02 7.42 7.91
CA LYS A 156 15.88 7.65 6.75
C LYS A 156 16.32 6.32 6.11
N ARG A 157 16.76 5.34 6.91
CA ARG A 157 17.11 4.01 6.39
C ARG A 157 15.90 3.31 5.75
N ALA A 158 14.75 3.35 6.41
CA ALA A 158 13.51 2.74 5.92
C ALA A 158 13.04 3.33 4.60
N ARG A 159 13.19 4.64 4.40
CA ARG A 159 12.84 5.34 3.15
C ARG A 159 13.75 4.99 1.97
N PHE A 160 14.95 4.47 2.21
CA PHE A 160 15.94 4.18 1.17
C PHE A 160 16.37 2.70 1.12
N GLY A 161 15.48 1.80 1.54
CA GLY A 161 15.67 0.35 1.48
C GLY A 161 16.07 -0.18 0.09
N LYS A 162 17.08 -1.07 0.11
CA LYS A 162 17.59 -1.96 -0.96
C LYS A 162 16.54 -2.87 -1.60
N GLY A 163 16.55 -3.08 -2.93
CA GLY A 163 15.95 -4.28 -3.54
C GLY A 163 14.64 -4.08 -4.30
N ILE A 164 13.88 -5.17 -4.49
CA ILE A 164 12.62 -5.17 -5.25
C ILE A 164 11.63 -4.23 -4.55
N PHE A 165 10.95 -3.39 -5.33
CA PHE A 165 10.06 -2.33 -4.85
C PHE A 165 10.72 -1.28 -3.94
N ALA A 166 12.04 -1.08 -4.03
CA ALA A 166 12.78 -0.07 -3.25
C ALA A 166 12.03 1.28 -3.15
N PRO A 167 11.89 1.87 -1.94
CA PRO A 167 11.04 3.04 -1.78
C PRO A 167 11.65 4.31 -2.39
N LYS A 168 12.98 4.43 -2.48
CA LYS A 168 13.67 5.58 -3.12
C LYS A 168 13.22 6.94 -2.58
N GLY A 169 13.05 7.03 -1.26
CA GLY A 169 12.59 8.24 -0.57
C GLY A 169 11.13 8.60 -0.82
N THR A 170 10.34 7.73 -1.48
CA THR A 170 8.99 8.07 -1.97
C THR A 170 8.11 8.60 -0.85
N LEU A 171 7.55 9.78 -1.08
CA LEU A 171 6.49 10.36 -0.26
C LEU A 171 5.35 10.85 -1.14
N TYR A 172 4.18 11.04 -0.52
CA TYR A 172 2.99 11.51 -1.20
C TYR A 172 2.03 12.21 -0.24
N TYR A 173 1.26 13.14 -0.79
CA TYR A 173 0.26 13.90 -0.03
C TYR A 173 -0.81 14.46 -0.98
N PRO A 174 -2.04 14.67 -0.51
CA PRO A 174 -3.09 15.30 -1.31
C PRO A 174 -2.80 16.80 -1.50
N LEU A 175 -2.92 17.28 -2.74
CA LEU A 175 -2.89 18.72 -3.07
C LEU A 175 -4.29 19.34 -3.03
N SER A 176 -5.32 18.54 -3.32
CA SER A 176 -6.73 18.91 -3.18
C SER A 176 -7.51 17.78 -2.51
N LEU A 177 -8.75 18.06 -2.11
CA LEU A 177 -9.65 17.08 -1.52
C LEU A 177 -10.60 16.50 -2.58
N PRO A 178 -11.06 15.25 -2.39
CA PRO A 178 -12.08 14.60 -3.22
C PRO A 178 -13.34 15.46 -3.39
N ASP A 179 -13.89 15.47 -4.60
CA ASP A 179 -15.26 15.94 -4.81
C ASP A 179 -16.25 14.85 -4.34
N LYS A 180 -16.92 15.12 -3.21
CA LYS A 180 -17.90 14.20 -2.63
C LYS A 180 -19.08 13.93 -3.55
N LYS A 181 -19.41 14.84 -4.48
CA LYS A 181 -20.49 14.64 -5.46
C LYS A 181 -20.18 13.51 -6.44
N LEU A 182 -18.90 13.22 -6.68
CA LEU A 182 -18.46 12.16 -7.59
C LEU A 182 -18.49 10.76 -6.97
N ILE A 183 -18.70 10.62 -5.65
CA ILE A 183 -18.65 9.33 -4.94
C ILE A 183 -19.59 8.31 -5.59
N ASN A 184 -20.87 8.65 -5.78
CA ASN A 184 -21.86 7.71 -6.33
C ASN A 184 -21.47 7.23 -7.74
N SER A 185 -21.10 8.15 -8.63
CA SER A 185 -20.65 7.77 -9.98
C SER A 185 -19.36 6.95 -9.97
N SER A 186 -18.47 7.22 -9.01
CA SER A 186 -17.18 6.54 -8.86
C SER A 186 -17.31 5.13 -8.33
N ILE A 187 -18.30 4.87 -7.48
CA ILE A 187 -18.66 3.52 -7.02
C ILE A 187 -19.01 2.65 -8.22
N TRP A 188 -19.91 3.11 -9.09
CA TRP A 188 -20.30 2.36 -10.30
C TRP A 188 -19.10 2.10 -11.23
N LYS A 189 -18.23 3.10 -11.44
CA LYS A 189 -16.97 2.91 -12.19
C LYS A 189 -16.05 1.86 -11.53
N GLY A 190 -16.02 1.81 -10.20
CA GLY A 190 -15.27 0.83 -9.42
C GLY A 190 -15.81 -0.60 -9.60
N ILE A 191 -17.12 -0.76 -9.47
CA ILE A 191 -17.83 -2.03 -9.66
C ILE A 191 -17.64 -2.55 -11.09
N ASP A 192 -17.97 -1.73 -12.10
CA ASP A 192 -17.84 -2.10 -13.51
C ASP A 192 -16.40 -2.53 -13.86
N HIS A 193 -15.41 -1.76 -13.42
CA HIS A 193 -14.00 -2.10 -13.63
C HIS A 193 -13.60 -3.43 -12.98
N THR A 194 -14.09 -3.67 -11.76
CA THR A 194 -13.84 -4.92 -11.03
C THR A 194 -14.47 -6.10 -11.76
N CYS A 195 -15.76 -6.00 -12.10
CA CYS A 195 -16.48 -7.03 -12.86
C CYS A 195 -15.79 -7.34 -14.18
N LYS A 196 -15.42 -6.30 -14.95
CA LYS A 196 -14.75 -6.49 -16.24
C LYS A 196 -13.45 -7.26 -16.12
N ARG A 197 -12.63 -6.91 -15.13
CA ARG A 197 -11.34 -7.58 -14.93
C ARG A 197 -11.48 -8.97 -14.34
N MET A 198 -12.42 -9.16 -13.42
CA MET A 198 -12.65 -10.46 -12.81
C MET A 198 -13.29 -11.45 -13.77
N LEU A 199 -14.17 -10.99 -14.69
CA LEU A 199 -15.01 -11.86 -15.53
C LEU A 199 -14.58 -11.95 -17.00
N TYR A 200 -14.03 -10.89 -17.60
CA TYR A 200 -13.87 -10.81 -19.06
C TYR A 200 -12.42 -10.86 -19.55
N ILE A 201 -11.42 -10.98 -18.66
CA ILE A 201 -10.06 -11.29 -19.11
C ILE A 201 -10.00 -12.76 -19.51
N TYR A 202 -9.83 -13.02 -20.81
CA TYR A 202 -9.92 -14.38 -21.37
C TYR A 202 -8.76 -15.30 -20.98
N LEU A 203 -7.64 -14.72 -20.53
CA LEU A 203 -6.44 -15.46 -20.13
C LEU A 203 -6.65 -16.25 -18.82
N PRO A 204 -6.10 -17.48 -18.70
CA PRO A 204 -6.41 -18.39 -17.60
C PRO A 204 -5.85 -17.96 -16.24
N TYR A 205 -4.92 -17.01 -16.21
CA TYR A 205 -4.21 -16.59 -15.00
C TYR A 205 -4.87 -15.43 -14.25
N PHE A 206 -5.99 -14.91 -14.75
CA PHE A 206 -6.59 -13.68 -14.28
C PHE A 206 -8.03 -13.88 -13.81
N GLY A 207 -8.47 -13.06 -12.86
CA GLY A 207 -9.84 -13.04 -12.37
C GLY A 207 -10.32 -14.41 -11.88
N TYR A 208 -11.58 -14.75 -12.14
CA TYR A 208 -12.15 -16.04 -11.73
C TYR A 208 -11.44 -17.23 -12.40
N ARG A 209 -10.93 -17.07 -13.62
CA ARG A 209 -10.18 -18.12 -14.32
C ARG A 209 -8.87 -18.41 -13.62
N GLY A 210 -8.19 -17.37 -13.12
CA GLY A 210 -6.99 -17.49 -12.31
C GLY A 210 -7.24 -18.23 -11.00
N ILE A 211 -8.35 -17.92 -10.33
CA ILE A 211 -8.76 -18.60 -9.09
C ILE A 211 -8.95 -20.09 -9.37
N ARG A 212 -9.68 -20.42 -10.45
CA ARG A 212 -9.89 -21.81 -10.86
C ARG A 212 -8.57 -22.51 -11.22
N PHE A 213 -7.71 -21.85 -11.99
CA PHE A 213 -6.40 -22.38 -12.36
C PHE A 213 -5.53 -22.68 -11.14
N LEU A 214 -5.51 -21.79 -10.15
CA LEU A 214 -4.78 -22.02 -8.89
C LEU A 214 -5.39 -23.20 -8.13
N GLY A 215 -6.70 -23.27 -7.99
CA GLY A 215 -7.40 -24.37 -7.30
C GLY A 215 -7.07 -25.73 -7.92
N GLU A 216 -7.13 -25.85 -9.25
CA GLU A 216 -6.75 -27.06 -9.98
C GLU A 216 -5.26 -27.39 -9.83
N SER A 217 -4.39 -26.36 -9.78
CA SER A 217 -2.95 -26.53 -9.63
C SER A 217 -2.55 -27.06 -8.26
N ILE A 218 -3.17 -26.55 -7.19
CA ILE A 218 -2.88 -26.95 -5.79
C ILE A 218 -3.07 -28.46 -5.61
N ILE A 219 -4.13 -29.04 -6.18
CA ILE A 219 -4.41 -30.48 -6.10
C ILE A 219 -3.27 -31.32 -6.72
N GLN A 220 -2.59 -30.79 -7.74
CA GLN A 220 -1.52 -31.51 -8.46
C GLN A 220 -0.13 -31.28 -7.85
N TRP A 221 0.07 -30.25 -7.03
CA TRP A 221 1.39 -29.89 -6.51
C TRP A 221 2.09 -30.97 -5.66
N PRO A 222 1.42 -31.75 -4.81
CA PRO A 222 2.06 -32.86 -4.08
C PRO A 222 2.75 -33.86 -5.03
N LYS A 223 2.08 -34.19 -6.14
CA LYS A 223 2.61 -35.09 -7.17
C LYS A 223 3.73 -34.43 -7.99
N LYS A 224 3.58 -33.15 -8.34
CA LYS A 224 4.54 -32.42 -9.21
C LYS A 224 5.81 -31.98 -8.49
N LEU A 225 5.69 -31.43 -7.29
CA LEU A 225 6.81 -30.83 -6.55
C LEU A 225 7.59 -31.87 -5.74
N LYS A 226 7.00 -33.05 -5.47
CA LYS A 226 7.60 -34.17 -4.73
C LYS A 226 8.25 -33.73 -3.40
N SER A 227 7.72 -32.68 -2.78
CA SER A 227 8.26 -32.08 -1.56
C SER A 227 7.15 -31.31 -0.84
N GLU A 228 6.75 -31.79 0.32
CA GLU A 228 5.72 -31.17 1.14
C GLU A 228 6.11 -29.74 1.56
N LYS A 229 7.39 -29.52 1.86
CA LYS A 229 7.95 -28.19 2.17
C LYS A 229 7.73 -27.20 1.02
N LYS A 230 7.95 -27.62 -0.23
CA LYS A 230 7.72 -26.76 -1.42
C LYS A 230 6.24 -26.52 -1.67
N VAL A 231 5.39 -27.53 -1.47
CA VAL A 231 3.93 -27.40 -1.60
C VAL A 231 3.41 -26.36 -0.61
N ARG A 232 3.80 -26.46 0.67
CA ARG A 232 3.41 -25.50 1.71
C ARG A 232 3.88 -24.08 1.36
N ALA A 233 5.13 -23.93 0.94
CA ALA A 233 5.67 -22.63 0.56
C ALA A 233 4.96 -22.00 -0.67
N TYR A 234 4.39 -22.80 -1.59
CA TYR A 234 3.71 -22.30 -2.79
C TYR A 234 2.28 -21.83 -2.54
N ILE A 235 1.66 -22.25 -1.44
CA ILE A 235 0.31 -21.85 -1.03
C ILE A 235 0.34 -20.52 -0.23
N GLY A 236 1.50 -20.16 0.32
CA GLY A 236 1.69 -19.00 1.19
C GLY A 236 1.77 -19.41 2.65
#